data_AF-A0A6V7UIT0-F1
#
_entry.id   AF-A0A6V7UIT0-F1
#
_cell.length_a   1.000
_cell.length_b   1.000
_cell.length_c   1.000
_cell.angle_alpha   90.00
_cell.angle_beta   90.00
_cell.angle_gamma   90.00
#
_symmetry.space_group_name_H-M   'P 1'
#
loop_
_entity.id
_entity.type
_entity.pdbx_description
1 polymer ?
#
loop_
_entity_poly.entity_id
_entity_poly.type
_entity_poly.pdbx_seq_one_letter_code
_entity_poly.pdbx_strand_id
1 'polypeptide(L)'
;MEISDDSSCSDRNNTILSTNSPFPEDLIKNVSIFILKKHTKFERIIARAEKDFSDENIRKLIFQGTGNGCEKCICFAEVFKQKLNNLFFNGMY
;
A
#
# COMPACT_ATOMS: atom_id res chain seq x y z
N MET A 1 1.12 -10.79 -29.48
CA MET A 1 0.97 -11.01 -28.03
C MET A 1 2.15 -10.30 -27.39
N GLU A 2 2.01 -9.01 -27.12
CA GLU A 2 3.11 -8.21 -26.58
C GLU A 2 3.04 -8.25 -25.06
N ILE A 3 4.05 -8.86 -24.45
CA ILE A 3 4.26 -8.83 -23.01
C ILE A 3 4.97 -7.51 -22.75
N SER A 4 4.19 -6.47 -22.47
CA SER A 4 4.71 -5.19 -22.01
C SER A 4 5.22 -5.35 -20.59
N ASP A 5 6.55 -5.36 -20.45
CA ASP A 5 7.24 -5.46 -19.17
C ASP A 5 6.93 -4.24 -18.28
N ASP A 6 6.05 -4.42 -17.30
CA ASP A 6 5.73 -3.44 -16.23
C ASP A 6 6.95 -3.08 -15.34
N SER A 7 8.14 -3.59 -15.66
CA SER A 7 9.39 -3.41 -14.92
C SER A 7 9.90 -1.95 -14.94
N SER A 8 9.74 -1.22 -16.05
CA SER A 8 10.33 0.12 -16.16
C SER A 8 9.58 1.23 -15.39
N CYS A 9 8.33 0.97 -14.98
CA CYS A 9 7.52 1.95 -14.25
C CYS A 9 7.82 1.99 -12.75
N SER A 10 8.50 0.99 -12.17
CA SER A 10 8.90 1.02 -10.75
C SER A 10 10.01 2.02 -10.47
N ASP A 11 10.94 2.24 -11.41
CA ASP A 11 12.14 3.05 -11.17
C ASP A 11 11.84 4.57 -11.17
N ARG A 12 10.80 5.00 -11.88
CA ARG A 12 10.39 6.43 -11.90
C ARG A 12 9.74 6.88 -10.59
N ASN A 13 9.26 5.95 -9.76
CA ASN A 13 8.47 6.26 -8.57
C ASN A 13 9.31 6.67 -7.35
N ASN A 14 10.60 6.32 -7.30
CA ASN A 14 11.51 6.87 -6.28
C ASN A 14 11.63 8.40 -6.38
N THR A 15 11.42 8.96 -7.58
CA THR A 15 11.56 10.40 -7.84
C THR A 15 10.37 11.22 -7.31
N ILE A 16 9.16 10.65 -7.25
CA ILE A 16 7.95 11.37 -6.78
C ILE A 16 7.88 11.38 -5.24
N LEU A 17 8.45 10.37 -4.56
CA LEU A 17 8.61 10.39 -3.09
C LEU A 17 9.81 11.25 -2.62
N SER A 18 10.66 11.71 -3.55
CA SER A 18 11.92 12.42 -3.26
C SER A 18 11.77 13.95 -3.13
N THR A 19 10.55 14.49 -3.22
CA THR A 19 10.32 15.89 -2.85
C THR A 19 10.33 15.99 -1.33
N ASN A 20 11.18 16.86 -0.77
CA ASN A 20 11.22 17.17 0.66
C ASN A 20 9.79 17.35 1.18
N SER A 21 9.28 16.32 1.84
CA SER A 21 7.90 16.30 2.29
C SER A 21 7.72 17.44 3.31
N PRO A 22 6.64 18.23 3.23
CA PRO A 22 6.43 19.38 4.13
C PRO A 22 6.13 18.96 5.58
N PHE A 23 6.09 17.66 5.84
CA PHE A 23 5.82 17.09 7.15
C PHE A 23 7.12 16.91 7.96
N PRO A 24 7.07 16.93 9.30
CA PRO A 24 8.19 16.53 10.15
C PRO A 24 8.69 15.12 9.83
N GLU A 25 9.99 14.85 10.06
CA GLU A 25 10.58 13.53 9.82
C GLU A 25 9.83 12.40 10.53
N ASP A 26 9.33 12.65 11.74
CA ASP A 26 8.56 11.67 12.51
C ASP A 26 7.23 11.29 11.84
N LEU A 27 6.72 12.14 10.94
CA LEU A 27 5.55 11.87 10.13
C LEU A 27 5.91 11.29 8.75
N ILE A 28 7.19 11.24 8.37
CA ILE A 28 7.65 10.71 7.07
C ILE A 28 8.36 9.37 7.25
N LYS A 29 8.89 9.09 8.44
CA LYS A 29 9.54 7.82 8.79
C LYS A 29 8.54 6.69 8.99
N ASN A 30 9.06 5.46 8.93
CA ASN A 30 8.35 4.21 9.20
C ASN A 30 7.10 4.00 8.31
N VAL A 31 7.34 4.11 7.01
CA VAL A 31 6.34 3.89 5.96
C VAL A 31 6.55 2.51 5.36
N SER A 32 5.51 1.68 5.32
CA SER A 32 5.52 0.45 4.54
C SER A 32 4.85 0.68 3.20
N ILE A 33 5.58 0.38 2.11
CA ILE A 33 5.12 0.60 0.73
C ILE A 33 4.82 -0.75 0.08
N PHE A 34 3.63 -0.85 -0.53
CA PHE A 34 3.13 -2.04 -1.22
C PHE A 34 2.95 -1.75 -2.70
N ILE A 35 3.82 -2.31 -3.53
CA ILE A 35 3.74 -2.18 -4.98
C ILE A 35 2.77 -3.25 -5.52
N LEU A 36 1.65 -2.79 -6.06
CA LEU A 36 0.59 -3.62 -6.62
C LEU A 36 0.72 -3.71 -8.13
N LYS A 37 1.00 -4.93 -8.61
CA LYS A 37 1.04 -5.28 -10.03
C LYS A 37 -0.22 -6.05 -10.42
N LYS A 38 -0.49 -6.15 -11.72
CA LYS A 38 -1.65 -6.88 -12.27
C LYS A 38 -1.79 -8.30 -11.70
N HIS A 39 -0.69 -9.01 -11.47
CA HIS A 39 -0.70 -10.40 -10.98
C HIS A 39 -0.49 -10.54 -9.46
N THR A 40 -0.45 -9.43 -8.72
CA THR A 40 -0.32 -9.49 -7.26
C THR A 40 -1.56 -10.16 -6.65
N LYS A 41 -1.32 -11.18 -5.81
CA LYS A 41 -2.37 -11.92 -5.09
C LYS A 41 -2.87 -11.10 -3.91
N PHE A 42 -4.20 -10.94 -3.81
CA PHE A 42 -4.83 -10.12 -2.79
C PHE A 42 -4.53 -10.64 -1.37
N GLU A 43 -4.72 -11.92 -1.12
CA GLU A 43 -4.54 -12.51 0.23
C GLU A 43 -3.16 -12.22 0.83
N ARG A 44 -2.10 -12.31 0.01
CA ARG A 44 -0.72 -12.08 0.46
C ARG A 44 -0.46 -10.66 0.91
N ILE A 45 -0.99 -9.68 0.16
CA ILE A 45 -0.76 -8.27 0.51
C ILE A 45 -1.64 -7.86 1.69
N ILE A 46 -2.87 -8.39 1.81
CA ILE A 46 -3.71 -8.12 2.98
C ILE A 46 -3.05 -8.65 4.24
N ALA A 47 -2.59 -9.90 4.26
CA ALA A 47 -1.92 -10.47 5.44
C ALA A 47 -0.66 -9.70 5.83
N ARG A 48 0.12 -9.24 4.85
CA ARG A 48 1.30 -8.40 5.11
C ARG A 48 0.89 -7.01 5.61
N ALA A 49 -0.13 -6.39 5.03
CA ALA A 49 -0.62 -5.08 5.47
C ALA A 49 -1.20 -5.14 6.89
N GLU A 50 -1.90 -6.21 7.27
CA GLU A 50 -2.38 -6.43 8.63
C GLU A 50 -1.22 -6.55 9.62
N LYS A 51 -0.18 -7.33 9.26
CA LYS A 51 1.04 -7.44 10.08
C LYS A 51 1.73 -6.09 10.25
N ASP A 52 1.93 -5.36 9.16
CA ASP A 52 2.62 -4.07 9.16
C ASP A 52 1.77 -3.00 9.90
N PHE A 53 0.43 -3.08 9.84
CA PHE A 53 -0.45 -2.19 10.58
C PHE A 53 -0.44 -2.43 12.08
N SER A 54 -0.18 -3.67 12.50
CA SER A 54 -0.12 -4.07 13.91
C SER A 54 1.21 -3.71 14.56
N ASP A 55 2.20 -3.31 13.77
CA ASP A 55 3.51 -2.86 14.27
C ASP A 55 3.43 -1.39 14.69
N GLU A 56 3.58 -1.13 15.99
CA GLU A 56 3.57 0.23 16.57
C GLU A 56 4.64 1.16 15.97
N ASN A 57 5.68 0.59 15.37
CA ASN A 57 6.71 1.38 14.71
C ASN A 57 6.24 1.92 13.37
N ILE A 58 5.32 1.23 12.67
CA ILE A 58 4.85 1.61 11.33
C ILE A 58 3.67 2.59 11.45
N ARG A 59 3.86 3.78 10.88
CA ARG A 59 2.85 4.86 10.97
C ARG A 59 1.99 4.99 9.72
N LYS A 60 2.47 4.48 8.58
CA LYS A 60 1.83 4.65 7.28
C LYS A 60 1.96 3.40 6.45
N LEU A 61 0.85 3.02 5.83
CA LEU A 61 0.80 2.05 4.75
C LEU A 61 0.49 2.77 3.45
N ILE A 62 1.35 2.62 2.45
CA ILE A 62 1.14 3.20 1.13
C ILE A 62 0.94 2.05 0.14
N PHE A 63 -0.26 1.96 -0.43
CA PHE A 63 -0.51 1.10 -1.58
C PHE A 63 -0.23 1.89 -2.85
N GLN A 64 0.64 1.36 -3.70
CA GLN A 64 1.03 2.00 -4.95
C GLN A 64 0.75 1.05 -6.11
N GLY A 65 -0.18 1.44 -6.99
CA GLY A 65 -0.42 0.79 -8.27
C GLY A 65 0.04 1.68 -9.41
N THR A 66 0.58 1.08 -10.48
CA THR A 66 0.86 1.77 -11.74
C THR A 66 0.20 1.02 -12.90
N GLY A 67 -0.30 1.75 -13.90
CA GLY A 67 -0.97 1.15 -15.06
C GLY A 67 -2.10 0.20 -14.64
N ASN A 68 -2.01 -1.07 -15.07
CA ASN A 68 -2.99 -2.11 -14.74
C ASN A 68 -3.04 -2.48 -13.23
N GLY A 69 -2.10 -1.99 -12.42
CA GLY A 69 -2.11 -2.15 -10.96
C GLY A 69 -3.00 -1.14 -10.22
N CYS A 70 -3.40 -0.03 -10.85
CA CYS A 70 -4.16 1.04 -10.21
C CYS A 70 -5.55 0.59 -9.71
N GLU A 71 -6.28 -0.16 -10.54
CA GLU A 71 -7.59 -0.69 -10.18
C GLU A 71 -7.50 -1.57 -8.92
N LYS A 72 -6.52 -2.48 -8.88
CA LYS A 72 -6.27 -3.31 -7.71
C LYS A 72 -5.93 -2.49 -6.48
N CYS A 73 -5.19 -1.39 -6.64
CA CYS A 73 -4.81 -0.51 -5.55
C CYS A 73 -6.02 0.13 -4.87
N ILE A 74 -6.99 0.60 -5.66
CA ILE A 74 -8.23 1.17 -5.15
C ILE A 74 -9.04 0.09 -4.41
N CYS A 75 -9.22 -1.08 -5.02
CA CYS A 75 -9.92 -2.21 -4.40
C CYS A 75 -9.24 -2.65 -3.10
N PHE A 76 -7.91 -2.63 -3.06
CA PHE A 76 -7.13 -2.97 -1.87
C PHE A 76 -7.41 -2.04 -0.70
N ALA A 77 -7.32 -0.74 -0.95
CA ALA A 77 -7.53 0.28 0.07
C ALA A 77 -8.96 0.17 0.63
N GLU A 78 -9.95 -0.10 -0.22
CA GLU A 78 -11.34 -0.25 0.21
C GLU A 78 -11.56 -1.49 1.08
N VAL A 79 -11.13 -2.67 0.62
CA VAL A 79 -11.26 -3.93 1.39
C VAL A 79 -10.50 -3.84 2.71
N PHE A 80 -9.31 -3.22 2.72
CA PHE A 80 -8.52 -3.06 3.94
C PHE A 80 -9.21 -2.14 4.95
N LYS A 81 -9.76 -0.99 4.52
CA LYS A 81 -10.55 -0.10 5.39
C LYS A 81 -11.77 -0.81 5.97
N GLN A 82 -12.51 -1.57 5.17
CA GLN A 82 -13.68 -2.31 5.64
C GLN A 82 -13.31 -3.35 6.69
N LYS A 83 -12.22 -4.09 6.48
CA LYS A 83 -11.69 -5.02 7.48
C LYS A 83 -11.30 -4.32 8.78
N LEU A 84 -10.59 -3.20 8.71
CA LEU A 84 -10.23 -2.41 9.89
C LEU A 84 -11.47 -1.93 10.63
N ASN A 85 -12.45 -1.35 9.92
CA ASN A 85 -13.69 -0.91 10.55
C ASN A 85 -14.41 -2.07 11.23
N ASN A 86 -14.51 -3.24 10.57
CA ASN A 86 -15.13 -4.41 11.19
C ASN A 86 -14.38 -4.87 12.44
N LEU A 87 -13.05 -4.80 12.46
CA LEU A 87 -12.24 -5.10 13.66
C LEU A 87 -12.49 -4.09 14.78
N PHE A 88 -12.54 -2.79 14.46
CA PHE A 88 -12.79 -1.73 15.44
C PHE A 88 -14.21 -1.77 16.01
N PHE A 89 -15.22 -2.05 15.19
CA PHE A 89 -16.62 -2.09 15.63
C PHE A 89 -17.02 -3.42 16.29
N ASN A 90 -16.48 -4.56 15.85
CA ASN A 90 -16.78 -5.86 16.49
C ASN A 90 -15.97 -6.12 17.77
N GLY A 91 -14.95 -5.31 18.07
CA GLY A 91 -14.20 -5.39 19.35
C GLY A 91 -14.82 -4.58 20.49
N MET A 92 -15.96 -3.92 20.26
CA MET A 92 -16.63 -3.02 21.21
C MET A 92 -17.92 -3.61 21.83
N TYR A 93 -18.20 -4.90 21.62
CA TYR A 93 -19.31 -5.64 22.24
C TYR A 93 -18.85 -6.97 22.84
#